data_AF-A0A1I5E2I1-F1
#
_entry.id   AF-A0A1I5E2I1-F1
#
_cell.length_a   1.000
_cell.length_b   1.000
_cell.length_c   1.000
_cell.angle_alpha   90.00
_cell.angle_beta   90.00
_cell.angle_gamma   90.00
#
_symmetry.space_group_name_H-M   'P 1'
#
loop_
_entity.id
_entity.type
_entity.pdbx_description
1 polymer ?
#
loop_
_entity_poly.entity_id
_entity_poly.type
_entity_poly.pdbx_seq_one_letter_code
_entity_poly.pdbx_strand_id
1 'polypeptide(L)'
;MQPINVIPVTEFTDFLKTNGLVIGKASEFVGNMEFDLQVKRANLKKLKAATFKQVLDAKILPVKSKTALAYWISEGKFKEGETYKCAKTKRLMILTSALVRLNYL
;
A
#
# COMPACT_ATOMS: atom_id res chain seq x y z
N MET A 1 8.78 -36.63 -22.15
CA MET A 1 8.97 -35.62 -21.07
C MET A 1 9.70 -34.45 -21.69
N GLN A 2 9.13 -33.24 -21.64
CA GLN A 2 9.85 -32.04 -22.12
C GLN A 2 10.98 -31.72 -21.14
N PRO A 3 12.20 -31.39 -21.63
CA PRO A 3 13.30 -31.03 -20.76
C PRO A 3 12.95 -29.74 -20.01
N ILE A 4 12.97 -29.80 -18.69
CA ILE A 4 12.90 -28.61 -17.86
C ILE A 4 14.21 -27.87 -18.10
N ASN A 5 14.17 -26.74 -18.82
CA ASN A 5 15.31 -25.84 -18.93
C ASN A 5 15.56 -25.21 -17.57
N VAL A 6 16.44 -25.82 -16.79
CA VAL A 6 16.90 -25.28 -15.52
C VAL A 6 17.92 -24.20 -15.84
N ILE A 7 17.55 -22.94 -15.56
CA ILE A 7 18.49 -21.82 -15.69
C ILE A 7 19.33 -21.77 -14.40
N PRO A 8 20.66 -21.71 -14.50
CA PRO A 8 21.51 -21.45 -13.34
C PRO A 8 21.11 -20.14 -12.64
N VAL A 9 21.00 -20.18 -11.32
CA VAL A 9 20.56 -19.03 -10.51
C VAL A 9 21.44 -17.79 -10.76
N THR A 10 22.74 -17.99 -11.03
CA THR A 10 23.70 -16.94 -11.38
C THR A 10 23.35 -16.25 -12.70
N GLU A 11 23.06 -17.01 -13.75
CA GLU A 11 22.68 -16.46 -15.07
C GLU A 11 21.37 -15.69 -14.97
N PHE A 12 20.40 -16.20 -14.20
CA PHE A 12 19.15 -15.50 -13.97
C PHE A 12 19.35 -14.20 -13.19
N THR A 13 20.22 -14.18 -12.17
CA THR A 13 20.50 -12.96 -11.41
C THR A 13 21.24 -11.92 -12.22
N ASP A 14 22.17 -12.33 -13.08
CA ASP A 14 22.90 -11.40 -13.96
C ASP A 14 22.01 -10.85 -15.08
N PHE A 15 21.08 -11.66 -15.61
CA PHE A 15 20.03 -11.19 -16.50
C PHE A 15 19.18 -10.11 -15.83
N LEU A 16 18.73 -10.33 -14.59
CA LEU A 16 17.95 -9.33 -13.86
C LEU A 16 18.74 -8.04 -13.64
N LYS A 17 20.00 -8.11 -13.20
CA LYS A 17 20.84 -6.92 -12.99
C LYS A 17 21.04 -6.10 -14.27
N THR A 18 21.24 -6.77 -15.40
CA THR A 18 21.41 -6.12 -16.72
C THR A 18 20.16 -5.35 -17.13
N ASN A 19 18.99 -5.79 -16.67
CA ASN A 19 17.71 -5.11 -16.86
C ASN A 19 17.36 -4.13 -15.72
N GLY A 20 18.30 -3.82 -14.83
CA GLY A 20 18.09 -2.90 -13.70
C GLY A 20 17.28 -3.49 -12.54
N LEU A 21 17.07 -4.81 -12.51
CA LEU A 21 16.33 -5.52 -11.47
C LEU A 21 17.29 -6.23 -10.51
N VAL A 22 17.10 -6.04 -9.20
CA VAL A 22 17.92 -6.69 -8.17
C VAL A 22 17.01 -7.47 -7.23
N ILE A 23 17.31 -8.75 -7.01
CA ILE A 23 16.69 -9.55 -5.96
C ILE A 23 17.50 -9.34 -4.69
N GLY A 24 16.91 -8.65 -3.72
CA GLY A 24 17.48 -8.46 -2.38
C GLY A 24 16.51 -8.95 -1.30
N LYS A 25 17.00 -9.08 -0.07
CA LYS A 25 16.13 -9.33 1.08
C LYS A 25 15.34 -8.06 1.39
N ALA A 26 14.09 -8.20 1.85
CA ALA A 26 13.25 -7.05 2.20
C ALA A 26 13.96 -6.06 3.15
N SER A 27 14.79 -6.56 4.07
CA SER A 27 15.63 -5.78 4.99
C SER A 27 16.66 -4.87 4.31
N GLU A 28 17.17 -5.26 3.14
CA GLU A 28 18.18 -4.50 2.38
C GLU A 28 17.56 -3.30 1.64
N PHE A 29 16.24 -3.29 1.46
CA PHE A 29 15.49 -2.19 0.86
C PHE A 29 14.88 -1.21 1.87
N VAL A 30 14.98 -1.50 3.18
CA VAL A 30 14.38 -0.70 4.29
C VAL A 30 14.97 0.72 4.37
N GLY A 31 16.11 0.99 3.73
CA GLY A 31 16.67 2.35 3.60
C GLY A 31 16.01 3.20 2.51
N ASN A 32 15.20 2.62 1.65
CA ASN A 32 14.64 3.31 0.49
C ASN A 32 13.19 3.70 0.77
N MET A 33 12.98 4.96 1.20
CA MET A 33 11.67 5.49 1.57
C MET A 33 10.57 5.22 0.53
N GLU A 34 10.92 5.15 -0.75
CA GLU A 34 9.97 4.88 -1.83
C GLU A 34 9.54 3.42 -1.89
N PHE A 35 10.45 2.47 -1.61
CA PHE A 35 10.12 1.04 -1.53
C PHE A 35 9.15 0.78 -0.38
N ASP A 36 9.41 1.36 0.79
CA ASP A 36 8.53 1.26 1.95
C ASP A 36 7.13 1.83 1.66
N LEU A 37 7.05 2.93 0.91
CA LEU A 37 5.77 3.50 0.48
C LEU A 37 5.05 2.57 -0.50
N GLN A 38 5.75 1.99 -1.48
CA GLN A 38 5.16 1.02 -2.40
C GLN A 38 4.60 -0.20 -1.66
N VAL A 39 5.34 -0.75 -0.70
CA VAL A 39 4.87 -1.87 0.14
C VAL A 39 3.63 -1.48 0.93
N LYS A 40 3.62 -0.30 1.56
CA LYS A 40 2.44 0.20 2.30
C LYS A 40 1.22 0.38 1.39
N ARG A 41 1.41 0.93 0.18
CA ARG A 41 0.35 1.09 -0.84
C ARG A 41 -0.18 -0.26 -1.31
N ALA A 42 0.70 -1.21 -1.62
CA ALA A 42 0.32 -2.56 -2.03
C ALA A 42 -0.45 -3.31 -0.93
N ASN A 43 -0.04 -3.14 0.33
CA ASN A 43 -0.74 -3.72 1.47
C ASN A 43 -2.13 -3.11 1.67
N LEU A 44 -2.30 -1.80 1.44
CA LEU A 44 -3.61 -1.17 1.47
C LEU A 44 -4.58 -1.77 0.44
N LYS A 45 -4.11 -2.07 -0.77
CA LYS A 45 -4.95 -2.69 -1.83
C LYS A 45 -5.52 -4.05 -1.42
N LYS A 46 -4.85 -4.77 -0.52
CA LYS A 46 -5.28 -6.08 -0.02
C LYS A 46 -6.29 -5.99 1.13
N LEU A 47 -6.38 -4.84 1.81
CA LEU A 47 -7.26 -4.65 2.96
C LEU A 47 -8.66 -4.23 2.50
N LYS A 48 -9.70 -4.68 3.22
CA LYS A 48 -11.07 -4.18 3.04
C LYS A 48 -11.26 -2.76 3.59
N ALA A 49 -10.56 -2.46 4.68
CA ALA A 49 -10.62 -1.16 5.34
C ALA A 49 -9.28 -0.83 5.99
N ALA A 50 -8.95 0.45 6.05
CA ALA A 50 -7.71 0.96 6.60
C ALA A 50 -7.97 2.00 7.68
N THR A 51 -7.15 1.99 8.73
CA THR A 51 -7.16 3.07 9.73
C THR A 51 -6.59 4.36 9.13
N PHE A 52 -6.93 5.50 9.73
CA PHE A 52 -6.32 6.79 9.37
C PHE A 52 -4.78 6.75 9.35
N LYS A 53 -4.18 6.08 10.34
CA LYS A 53 -2.72 5.95 10.41
C LYS A 53 -2.18 5.26 9.16
N GLN A 54 -2.75 4.12 8.77
CA GLN A 54 -2.30 3.38 7.59
C GLN A 54 -2.46 4.19 6.29
N VAL A 55 -3.55 4.95 6.17
CA VAL A 55 -3.78 5.84 5.01
C VAL A 55 -2.73 6.95 4.94
N LEU A 56 -2.43 7.60 6.07
CA LEU A 56 -1.42 8.66 6.14
C LEU A 56 0.01 8.11 5.93
N ASP A 57 0.33 6.96 6.52
CA ASP A 57 1.64 6.32 6.41
C ASP A 57 1.95 5.91 4.97
N ALA A 58 0.94 5.59 4.17
CA ALA A 58 1.08 5.25 2.75
C ALA A 58 1.17 6.46 1.82
N LYS A 59 0.97 7.69 2.34
CA LYS A 59 1.02 8.96 1.59
C LYS A 59 0.27 8.89 0.25
N ILE A 60 -0.93 8.31 0.26
CA ILE A 60 -1.79 8.19 -0.93
C ILE A 60 -2.73 9.40 -1.09
N LEU A 61 -3.05 10.08 0.01
CA LEU A 61 -3.90 11.26 0.00
C LEU A 61 -3.07 12.53 0.11
N PRO A 62 -3.57 13.68 -0.38
CA PRO A 62 -2.92 14.98 -0.20
C PRO A 62 -2.96 15.50 1.24
N VAL A 63 -3.63 14.80 2.16
CA VAL A 63 -3.70 15.16 3.58
C VAL A 63 -2.61 14.49 4.40
N LYS A 64 -2.01 15.26 5.33
CA LYS A 64 -0.86 14.82 6.15
C LYS A 64 -1.20 14.58 7.62
N SER A 65 -2.45 14.82 8.03
CA SER A 65 -2.86 14.72 9.44
C SER A 65 -4.19 14.01 9.61
N LYS A 66 -4.40 13.44 10.80
CA LYS A 66 -5.66 12.79 11.17
C LYS A 66 -6.81 13.79 11.24
N THR A 67 -6.53 15.02 11.66
CA THR A 67 -7.52 16.11 11.73
C THR A 67 -8.02 16.48 10.33
N ALA A 68 -7.13 16.57 9.35
CA ALA A 68 -7.52 16.84 7.96
C ALA A 68 -8.35 15.68 7.35
N LEU A 69 -8.03 14.44 7.70
CA LEU A 69 -8.84 13.28 7.34
C LEU A 69 -10.23 13.31 7.99
N ALA A 70 -10.32 13.68 9.27
CA ALA A 70 -11.59 13.84 9.95
C ALA A 70 -12.43 14.96 9.31
N TYR A 71 -11.80 16.06 8.92
CA TYR A 71 -12.44 17.15 8.19
C TYR A 71 -12.99 16.70 6.83
N TRP A 72 -12.26 15.86 6.08
CA TRP A 72 -12.79 15.29 4.84
C TRP A 72 -14.04 14.44 5.03
N ILE A 73 -14.16 13.77 6.18
CA ILE A 73 -15.38 13.03 6.53
C ILE A 73 -16.51 14.00 6.84
N SER A 74 -16.28 15.05 7.62
CA SER A 74 -17.32 16.04 7.93
C SER A 74 -17.79 16.82 6.70
N GLU A 75 -16.88 17.07 5.75
CA GLU A 75 -17.19 17.71 4.46
C GLU A 75 -17.85 16.76 3.44
N GLY A 76 -18.10 15.50 3.81
CA GLY A 76 -18.78 14.55 2.94
C GLY A 76 -17.97 14.07 1.72
N LYS A 77 -16.63 14.22 1.72
CA LYS A 77 -15.79 13.65 0.65
C LYS A 77 -15.86 12.12 0.60
N PHE A 78 -16.10 11.52 1.76
CA PHE A 78 -16.47 10.11 1.90
C PHE A 78 -17.99 10.00 1.98
N LYS A 79 -18.58 9.11 1.19
CA LYS A 79 -20.01 8.84 1.21
C LYS A 79 -20.40 8.12 2.51
N GLU A 80 -21.68 8.14 2.82
CA GLU A 80 -22.23 7.37 3.92
C GLU A 80 -21.92 5.87 3.73
N GLY A 81 -21.50 5.20 4.80
CA GLY A 81 -21.06 3.80 4.77
C GLY A 81 -19.61 3.58 4.28
N GLU A 82 -18.93 4.59 3.73
CA GLU A 82 -17.51 4.47 3.34
C GLU A 82 -16.54 4.59 4.51
N THR A 83 -17.03 5.04 5.66
CA THR A 83 -16.27 5.08 6.91
C THR A 83 -17.08 4.48 8.04
N TYR A 84 -16.40 3.85 9.00
CA TYR A 84 -17.04 3.28 10.17
C TYR A 84 -16.08 3.27 11.37
N LYS A 85 -16.66 3.25 12.57
CA LYS A 85 -15.89 3.03 13.81
C LYS A 85 -15.84 1.54 14.09
N CYS A 86 -14.64 0.97 14.12
CA CYS A 86 -14.46 -0.46 14.42
C CYS A 86 -14.96 -0.77 15.83
N ALA A 87 -15.86 -1.76 15.98
CA ALA A 87 -16.46 -2.10 17.27
C ALA A 87 -15.41 -2.54 18.31
N LYS A 88 -14.40 -3.31 17.88
CA LYS A 88 -13.35 -3.90 18.73
C LYS A 88 -12.28 -2.89 19.12
N THR A 89 -11.75 -2.13 18.16
CA THR A 89 -10.61 -1.22 18.40
C THR A 89 -11.03 0.22 18.66
N LYS A 90 -12.31 0.56 18.45
CA LYS A 90 -12.87 1.91 18.49
C LYS A 90 -12.18 2.91 17.54
N ARG A 91 -11.32 2.43 16.64
CA ARG A 91 -10.63 3.25 15.63
C ARG A 91 -11.55 3.53 14.46
N LEU A 92 -11.39 4.72 13.89
CA LEU A 92 -12.08 5.08 12.65
C LEU A 92 -11.37 4.42 11.46
N MET A 93 -12.16 3.77 10.63
CA MET A 93 -11.73 2.99 9.48
C MET A 93 -12.33 3.62 8.22
N ILE A 94 -11.55 3.66 7.15
CA ILE A 94 -11.95 4.07 5.81
C ILE A 94 -11.97 2.80 4.95
N LEU A 95 -13.07 2.55 4.24
CA LEU A 95 -13.12 1.46 3.28
C LEU A 95 -12.14 1.74 2.13
N THR A 96 -11.39 0.71 1.73
CA THR A 96 -10.44 0.85 0.63
C THR A 96 -11.15 1.06 -0.71
N SER A 97 -12.38 0.58 -0.85
CA SER A 97 -13.26 0.91 -1.98
C SER A 97 -13.49 2.42 -2.15
N ALA A 98 -13.55 3.17 -1.05
CA ALA A 98 -13.69 4.62 -1.09
C ALA A 98 -12.41 5.29 -1.63
N LEU A 99 -11.24 4.76 -1.25
CA LEU A 99 -9.95 5.24 -1.74
C LEU A 99 -9.77 4.95 -3.24
N VAL A 100 -10.26 3.80 -3.70
CA VAL A 100 -10.31 3.45 -5.15
C VAL A 100 -11.26 4.39 -5.89
N ARG A 101 -12.49 4.61 -5.38
CA ARG A 101 -13.47 5.53 -5.99
C ARG A 101 -12.93 6.96 -6.14
N LEU A 102 -12.14 7.41 -5.16
CA LEU A 102 -11.52 8.72 -5.17
C LEU A 102 -10.21 8.78 -6.00
N ASN A 103 -9.84 7.70 -6.70
CA ASN A 103 -8.65 7.55 -7.52
C ASN A 103 -7.32 7.73 -6.77
N TYR A 104 -7.25 7.27 -5.51
CA TYR A 104 -6.01 7.30 -4.70
C TYR A 104 -5.38 5.92 -4.48
N LEU A 105 -6.04 4.84 -4.90
CA LEU A 105 -5.60 3.45 -4.74
C LEU A 105 -5.87 2.65 -6.00
#